data_AF-A0A7C8ZRG3-F1
#
_entry.id   AF-A0A7C8ZRG3-F1
#
_cell.length_a   1.000
_cell.length_b   1.000
_cell.length_c   1.000
_cell.angle_alpha   90.00
_cell.angle_beta   90.00
_cell.angle_gamma   90.00
#
_symmetry.space_group_name_H-M   'P 1'
#
loop_
_entity.id
_entity.type
_entity.pdbx_description
1 polymer ?
#
loop_
_entity_poly.entity_id
_entity_poly.type
_entity_poly.pdbx_seq_one_letter_code
_entity_poly.pdbx_strand_id
1 'polypeptide(L)'
;QAIVEAFEREEENNNWALHVIDFDILHGFQWPSLIQSLSEQAACSNRLLSLQITGFGRCLEELIETEARLVSFSKSFQNIKFEFHGVLRGSKLRNLSRRDNETVVVNLVFYLSTLRDILRISDTLTSIHALNPSIVVLVEREGSQNRCGFFSGYVDALHYYAAMFDSLDDCLPLESPERLSIEKNHLGKEIKEAIASEKDERNDLKFAMLETWKEKMESHGFSGMKLSSRATIQAKLLLKMGSHYHTHLEEDCGGGGFRVCEREGGMAISLGWQD
;
A
#
# COMPACT_ATOMS: atom_id res chain seq x y z
N GLN A 1 -1.48 5.61 -9.72
CA GLN A 1 -0.82 6.72 -10.45
C GLN A 1 0.68 6.50 -10.66
N ALA A 2 1.51 6.41 -9.62
CA ALA A 2 2.98 6.30 -9.76
C ALA A 2 3.44 5.15 -10.68
N ILE A 3 2.75 4.00 -10.64
CA ILE A 3 2.99 2.85 -11.51
C ILE A 3 2.80 3.19 -12.99
N VAL A 4 1.71 3.87 -13.34
CA VAL A 4 1.42 4.28 -14.72
C VAL A 4 2.48 5.26 -15.21
N GLU A 5 2.88 6.22 -14.38
CA GLU A 5 3.91 7.21 -14.73
C GLU A 5 5.30 6.59 -14.87
N ALA A 6 5.63 5.57 -14.07
CA ALA A 6 6.88 4.82 -14.23
C ALA A 6 6.88 4.03 -15.55
N PHE A 7 5.75 3.42 -15.91
CA PHE A 7 5.58 2.72 -17.18
C PHE A 7 5.67 3.69 -18.38
N GLU A 8 5.04 4.86 -18.31
CA GLU A 8 5.15 5.92 -19.33
C GLU A 8 6.60 6.41 -19.50
N ARG A 9 7.33 6.61 -18.40
CA ARG A 9 8.73 7.09 -18.44
C ARG A 9 9.67 6.13 -19.16
N GLU A 10 9.36 4.84 -19.14
CA GLU A 10 10.17 3.78 -19.73
C GLU A 10 9.61 3.29 -21.08
N GLU A 11 8.63 3.98 -21.68
CA GLU A 11 7.93 3.53 -22.89
C GLU A 11 8.87 3.15 -24.06
N GLU A 12 10.01 3.86 -24.21
CA GLU A 12 10.99 3.57 -25.26
C GLU A 12 11.74 2.24 -25.05
N ASN A 13 11.81 1.74 -23.81
CA ASN A 13 12.70 0.64 -23.42
C ASN A 13 11.97 -0.54 -22.75
N ASN A 14 10.69 -0.39 -22.41
CA ASN A 14 9.94 -1.40 -21.66
C ASN A 14 9.15 -2.39 -22.53
N ASN A 15 9.30 -2.32 -23.86
CA ASN A 15 8.60 -3.20 -24.82
C ASN A 15 7.08 -3.31 -24.61
N TRP A 16 6.45 -2.29 -24.03
CA TRP A 16 5.03 -2.35 -23.65
C TRP A 16 4.72 -3.51 -22.70
N ALA A 17 5.67 -3.88 -21.83
CA ALA A 17 5.57 -4.91 -20.83
C ALA A 17 5.73 -4.32 -19.42
N LEU A 18 4.74 -4.58 -18.56
CA LEU A 18 4.73 -4.21 -17.15
C LEU A 18 4.64 -5.47 -16.30
N HIS A 19 5.55 -5.60 -15.33
CA HIS A 19 5.53 -6.66 -14.34
C HIS A 19 5.40 -6.06 -12.94
N VAL A 20 4.25 -6.30 -12.31
CA VAL A 20 3.97 -5.91 -10.93
C VAL A 20 4.26 -7.08 -9.99
N ILE A 21 5.03 -6.83 -8.94
CA ILE A 21 5.32 -7.78 -7.86
C ILE A 21 4.66 -7.23 -6.59
N ASP A 22 3.55 -7.85 -6.19
CA ASP A 22 2.75 -7.46 -5.03
C ASP A 22 2.99 -8.40 -3.85
N PHE A 23 3.59 -7.89 -2.78
CA PHE A 23 4.02 -8.68 -1.63
C PHE A 23 2.88 -9.11 -0.69
N ASP A 24 1.68 -8.55 -0.86
CA ASP A 24 0.48 -8.99 -0.14
C ASP A 24 -0.76 -8.75 -1.01
N ILE A 25 -1.01 -9.67 -1.95
CA ILE A 25 -2.02 -9.52 -3.00
C ILE A 25 -3.45 -9.42 -2.46
N LEU A 26 -3.70 -9.99 -1.27
CA LEU A 26 -5.01 -10.08 -0.63
C LEU A 26 -6.09 -10.55 -1.63
N HIS A 27 -7.04 -9.69 -1.99
CA HIS A 27 -8.09 -9.96 -2.96
C HIS A 27 -7.83 -9.33 -4.34
N GLY A 28 -6.70 -8.67 -4.55
CA GLY A 28 -6.32 -8.05 -5.82
C GLY A 28 -7.13 -6.82 -6.22
N PHE A 29 -7.93 -6.23 -5.32
CA PHE A 29 -8.80 -5.08 -5.65
C PHE A 29 -8.06 -3.79 -6.02
N GLN A 30 -6.76 -3.71 -5.75
CA GLN A 30 -5.92 -2.60 -6.22
C GLN A 30 -5.77 -2.57 -7.75
N TRP A 31 -5.77 -3.74 -8.40
CA TRP A 31 -5.31 -3.91 -9.77
C TRP A 31 -6.33 -3.62 -10.89
N PRO A 32 -7.66 -3.78 -10.73
CA PRO A 32 -8.63 -3.43 -11.77
C PRO A 32 -8.51 -1.99 -12.30
N SER A 33 -8.30 -1.01 -11.41
CA SER A 33 -8.14 0.39 -11.83
C SER A 33 -6.87 0.60 -12.65
N LEU A 34 -5.77 -0.08 -12.29
CA LEU A 34 -4.52 -0.07 -13.08
C LEU A 34 -4.73 -0.71 -14.45
N ILE A 35 -5.36 -1.89 -14.52
CA ILE A 35 -5.65 -2.60 -15.78
C ILE A 35 -6.45 -1.70 -16.72
N GLN A 36 -7.48 -1.01 -16.21
CA GLN A 36 -8.28 -0.08 -16.99
C GLN A 36 -7.44 1.09 -17.53
N SER A 37 -6.66 1.77 -16.69
CA SER A 37 -5.82 2.90 -17.13
C SER A 37 -4.79 2.49 -18.18
N LEU A 38 -4.16 1.32 -18.01
CA LEU A 38 -3.21 0.78 -18.99
C LEU A 38 -3.89 0.40 -20.31
N SER A 39 -5.12 -0.12 -20.26
CA SER A 39 -5.93 -0.38 -21.45
C SER A 39 -6.26 0.90 -22.20
N GLU A 40 -6.67 1.97 -21.51
CA GLU A 40 -6.95 3.26 -22.14
C GLU A 40 -5.69 3.83 -22.82
N GLN A 41 -4.54 3.75 -22.16
CA GLN A 41 -3.25 4.17 -22.72
C GLN A 41 -2.86 3.35 -23.96
N ALA A 42 -2.95 2.01 -23.88
CA ALA A 42 -2.61 1.13 -24.98
C ALA A 42 -3.53 1.31 -26.19
N ALA A 43 -4.81 1.63 -25.97
CA ALA A 43 -5.76 1.96 -27.04
C ALA A 43 -5.36 3.25 -27.76
N CYS A 44 -5.00 4.30 -27.01
CA CYS A 44 -4.53 5.57 -27.58
C CYS A 44 -3.27 5.42 -28.44
N SER A 45 -2.35 4.55 -28.03
CA SER A 45 -1.11 4.29 -28.78
C SER A 45 -1.22 3.20 -29.84
N ASN A 46 -2.38 2.54 -29.97
CA ASN A 46 -2.62 1.40 -30.85
C ASN A 46 -1.59 0.26 -30.65
N ARG A 47 -1.34 -0.09 -29.38
CA ARG A 47 -0.36 -1.11 -28.97
C ARG A 47 -1.05 -2.23 -28.17
N LEU A 48 -0.42 -3.40 -28.18
CA LEU A 48 -0.77 -4.51 -27.28
C LEU A 48 0.17 -4.45 -26.07
N LEU A 49 -0.40 -4.32 -24.88
CA LEU A 49 0.36 -4.24 -23.62
C LEU A 49 0.38 -5.60 -22.93
N SER A 50 1.55 -6.05 -22.48
CA SER A 50 1.73 -7.25 -21.66
C SER A 50 1.76 -6.86 -20.19
N LEU A 51 0.79 -7.34 -19.40
CA LEU A 51 0.74 -7.11 -17.95
C LEU A 51 0.91 -8.44 -17.22
N GLN A 52 1.99 -8.56 -16.46
CA GLN A 52 2.19 -9.66 -15.52
C GLN A 52 2.01 -9.17 -14.08
N ILE A 53 1.22 -9.87 -13.28
CA ILE A 53 1.14 -9.63 -11.83
C ILE A 53 1.61 -10.87 -11.09
N THR A 54 2.71 -10.75 -10.36
CA THR A 54 3.14 -11.74 -9.38
C THR A 54 2.62 -11.35 -8.00
N GLY A 55 1.63 -12.08 -7.49
CA GLY A 55 0.97 -11.78 -6.22
C GLY A 55 1.37 -12.77 -5.12
N PHE A 56 1.84 -12.27 -3.98
CA PHE A 56 2.11 -13.07 -2.80
C PHE A 56 0.86 -13.17 -1.92
N GLY A 57 0.37 -14.39 -1.69
CA GLY A 57 -0.85 -14.66 -0.92
C GLY A 57 -0.59 -15.52 0.31
N ARG A 58 -1.54 -15.52 1.25
CA ARG A 58 -1.40 -16.25 2.53
C ARG A 58 -1.68 -17.75 2.42
N CYS A 59 -2.55 -18.13 1.48
CA CYS A 59 -2.88 -19.52 1.18
C CYS A 59 -3.21 -19.68 -0.30
N LEU A 60 -3.32 -20.93 -0.76
CA LEU A 60 -3.54 -21.22 -2.18
C LEU A 60 -4.95 -20.84 -2.62
N GLU A 61 -5.94 -21.00 -1.75
CA GLU A 61 -7.34 -20.66 -2.01
C GLU A 61 -7.50 -19.16 -2.33
N GLU A 62 -6.87 -18.29 -1.52
CA GLU A 62 -6.84 -16.84 -1.74
C GLU A 62 -6.23 -16.47 -3.10
N LEU A 63 -5.14 -17.16 -3.49
CA LEU A 63 -4.46 -16.95 -4.76
C LEU A 63 -5.32 -17.38 -5.95
N ILE A 64 -5.96 -18.55 -5.88
CA ILE A 64 -6.83 -19.08 -6.93
C ILE A 64 -8.03 -18.15 -7.15
N GLU A 65 -8.68 -17.70 -6.06
CA GLU A 65 -9.82 -16.78 -6.17
C GLU A 65 -9.41 -15.42 -6.76
N THR A 66 -8.24 -14.92 -6.36
CA THR A 66 -7.73 -13.65 -6.87
C THR A 66 -7.30 -13.74 -8.33
N GLU A 67 -6.65 -14.83 -8.73
CA GLU A 67 -6.33 -15.12 -10.13
C GLU A 67 -7.61 -15.14 -10.97
N ALA A 68 -8.62 -15.93 -10.56
CA ALA A 68 -9.87 -16.05 -11.29
C ALA A 68 -10.55 -14.68 -11.47
N ARG A 69 -10.56 -13.85 -10.43
CA ARG A 69 -11.12 -12.49 -10.46
C ARG A 69 -10.37 -11.59 -11.44
N LEU A 70 -9.05 -11.52 -11.35
CA LEU A 70 -8.23 -10.63 -12.18
C LEU A 70 -8.23 -11.06 -13.65
N VAL A 71 -8.08 -12.36 -13.92
CA VAL A 71 -8.16 -12.91 -15.28
C VAL A 71 -9.55 -12.71 -15.88
N SER A 72 -10.62 -12.86 -15.10
CA SER A 72 -11.97 -12.58 -15.58
C SER A 72 -12.15 -11.10 -15.92
N PHE A 73 -11.62 -10.19 -15.10
CA PHE A 73 -11.70 -8.74 -15.34
C PHE A 73 -10.90 -8.34 -16.58
N SER A 74 -9.68 -8.88 -16.74
CA SER A 74 -8.78 -8.52 -17.84
C SER A 74 -9.30 -8.91 -19.22
N LYS A 75 -10.12 -9.97 -19.32
CA LYS A 75 -10.77 -10.40 -20.58
C LYS A 75 -11.67 -9.34 -21.21
N SER A 76 -12.09 -8.33 -20.44
CA SER A 76 -12.87 -7.20 -20.96
C SER A 76 -12.04 -6.27 -21.87
N PHE A 77 -10.71 -6.42 -21.90
CA PHE A 77 -9.79 -5.52 -22.61
C PHE A 77 -8.98 -6.30 -23.66
N GLN A 78 -9.21 -6.03 -24.94
CA GLN A 78 -8.59 -6.78 -26.05
C GLN A 78 -7.11 -6.42 -26.28
N ASN A 79 -6.69 -5.26 -25.81
CA ASN A 79 -5.36 -4.68 -25.95
C ASN A 79 -4.47 -4.93 -24.72
N ILE A 80 -4.89 -5.82 -23.82
CA ILE A 80 -4.11 -6.26 -22.66
C ILE A 80 -3.91 -7.77 -22.72
N LYS A 81 -2.65 -8.20 -22.83
CA LYS A 81 -2.24 -9.58 -22.58
C LYS A 81 -1.91 -9.73 -21.10
N PHE A 82 -2.85 -10.27 -20.32
CA PHE A 82 -2.73 -10.42 -18.88
C PHE A 82 -2.25 -11.80 -18.45
N GLU A 83 -1.31 -11.85 -17.52
CA GLU A 83 -0.79 -13.07 -16.89
C GLU A 83 -0.70 -12.87 -15.36
N PHE A 84 -1.16 -13.83 -14.57
CA PHE A 84 -1.06 -13.81 -13.11
C PHE A 84 -0.17 -14.96 -12.62
N HIS A 85 0.68 -14.69 -11.64
CA HIS A 85 1.52 -15.68 -10.99
C HIS A 85 1.35 -15.61 -9.47
N GLY A 86 0.64 -16.58 -8.90
CA GLY A 86 0.44 -16.66 -7.45
C GLY A 86 1.63 -17.32 -6.75
N VAL A 87 2.12 -16.69 -5.68
CA VAL A 87 3.22 -17.22 -4.85
C VAL A 87 2.81 -17.22 -3.38
N LEU A 88 3.13 -18.27 -2.63
CA LEU A 88 2.86 -18.28 -1.20
C LEU A 88 3.81 -17.34 -0.46
N ARG A 89 3.27 -16.54 0.46
CA ARG A 89 4.02 -15.63 1.33
C ARG A 89 5.11 -16.37 2.09
N GLY A 90 6.30 -15.76 2.20
CA GLY A 90 7.48 -16.36 2.82
C GLY A 90 8.33 -17.21 1.88
N SER A 91 7.90 -17.42 0.63
CA SER A 91 8.74 -17.99 -0.43
C SER A 91 9.94 -17.10 -0.75
N LYS A 92 11.05 -17.69 -1.20
CA LYS A 92 12.25 -16.93 -1.56
C LYS A 92 12.03 -16.14 -2.86
N LEU A 93 12.41 -14.86 -2.85
CA LEU A 93 12.32 -13.95 -4.00
C LEU A 93 13.23 -14.30 -5.18
N ARG A 94 14.22 -15.18 -4.97
CA ARG A 94 15.18 -15.60 -6.01
C ARG A 94 14.55 -16.33 -7.20
N ASN A 95 13.28 -16.72 -7.09
CA ASN A 95 12.55 -17.42 -8.15
C ASN A 95 11.76 -16.46 -9.07
N LEU A 96 11.83 -15.14 -8.84
CA LEU A 96 11.15 -14.17 -9.69
C LEU A 96 11.95 -14.01 -10.99
N SER A 97 11.46 -14.60 -12.07
CA SER A 97 12.01 -14.40 -13.41
C SER A 97 11.60 -13.01 -13.92
N ARG A 98 12.58 -12.15 -14.15
CA ARG A 98 12.42 -10.89 -14.88
C ARG A 98 12.57 -11.16 -16.38
N ARG A 99 11.74 -10.52 -17.20
CA ARG A 99 11.94 -10.49 -18.66
C ARG A 99 12.86 -9.35 -19.03
N ASP A 100 13.66 -9.53 -20.07
CA ASP A 100 14.46 -8.44 -20.61
C ASP A 100 13.54 -7.32 -21.11
N ASN A 101 13.92 -6.07 -20.82
CA ASN A 101 13.22 -4.88 -21.30
C ASN A 101 11.73 -4.83 -20.92
N GLU A 102 11.41 -5.07 -19.64
CA GLU A 102 10.10 -4.80 -19.04
C GLU A 102 10.23 -3.77 -17.90
N THR A 103 9.18 -2.97 -17.68
CA THR A 103 9.06 -2.13 -16.49
C THR A 103 8.70 -3.04 -15.31
N VAL A 104 9.52 -3.04 -14.26
CA VAL A 104 9.29 -3.85 -13.06
C VAL A 104 8.91 -2.95 -11.90
N VAL A 105 7.77 -3.25 -11.26
CA VAL A 105 7.25 -2.48 -10.12
C VAL A 105 7.08 -3.39 -8.94
N VAL A 106 7.51 -2.92 -7.77
CA VAL A 106 7.29 -3.62 -6.50
C VAL A 106 6.28 -2.85 -5.65
N ASN A 107 5.24 -3.54 -5.17
CA ASN A 107 4.18 -3.00 -4.33
C ASN A 107 4.28 -3.57 -2.91
N LEU A 108 4.48 -2.70 -1.94
CA LEU A 108 4.61 -3.01 -0.51
C LEU A 108 3.53 -2.26 0.25
N VAL A 109 2.35 -2.86 0.40
CA VAL A 109 1.24 -2.27 1.16
C VAL A 109 1.14 -2.96 2.51
N PHE A 110 1.52 -2.25 3.57
CA PHE A 110 1.61 -2.72 4.96
C PHE A 110 2.43 -4.00 5.16
N TYR A 111 3.24 -4.39 4.17
CA TYR A 111 3.92 -5.68 4.17
C TYR A 111 5.13 -5.66 5.10
N LEU A 112 5.95 -4.61 5.09
CA LEU A 112 7.20 -4.60 5.86
C LEU A 112 6.92 -4.60 7.37
N SER A 113 5.89 -3.87 7.80
CA SER A 113 5.45 -3.86 9.21
C SER A 113 5.01 -5.23 9.72
N THR A 114 4.56 -6.14 8.85
CA THR A 114 4.20 -7.52 9.26
C THR A 114 5.39 -8.40 9.63
N LEU A 115 6.60 -8.09 9.14
CA LEU A 115 7.75 -9.00 9.26
C LEU A 115 8.29 -9.05 10.69
N ARG A 116 7.98 -8.05 11.54
CA ARG A 116 8.31 -7.93 12.98
C ARG A 116 9.78 -8.21 13.39
N ASP A 117 10.67 -8.36 12.40
CA ASP A 117 12.10 -8.70 12.53
C ASP A 117 12.91 -7.84 11.56
N ILE A 118 13.84 -7.05 12.11
CA ILE A 118 14.69 -6.10 11.38
C ILE A 118 15.54 -6.81 10.33
N LEU A 119 16.05 -8.03 10.64
CA LEU A 119 16.86 -8.80 9.71
C LEU A 119 16.03 -9.22 8.50
N ARG A 120 14.77 -9.63 8.72
CA ARG A 120 13.87 -10.02 7.62
C ARG A 120 13.47 -8.82 6.77
N ILE A 121 13.29 -7.65 7.38
CA ILE A 121 13.04 -6.40 6.63
C ILE A 121 14.24 -6.09 5.74
N SER A 122 15.46 -6.10 6.32
CA SER A 122 16.69 -5.82 5.58
C SER A 122 16.90 -6.82 4.44
N ASP A 123 16.79 -8.13 4.71
CA ASP A 123 16.92 -9.17 3.68
C ASP A 123 15.90 -9.01 2.54
N THR A 124 14.67 -8.59 2.88
CA THR A 124 13.61 -8.32 1.91
C THR A 124 13.99 -7.12 1.04
N LEU A 125 14.41 -6.00 1.64
CA LEU A 125 14.80 -4.80 0.91
C LEU A 125 16.03 -5.05 0.03
N THR A 126 17.04 -5.77 0.52
CA THR A 126 18.20 -6.19 -0.29
C THR A 126 17.78 -7.06 -1.47
N SER A 127 16.85 -7.99 -1.25
CA SER A 127 16.33 -8.85 -2.33
C SER A 127 15.55 -8.04 -3.36
N ILE A 128 14.72 -7.07 -2.93
CA ILE A 128 13.99 -6.16 -3.81
C ILE A 128 14.97 -5.30 -4.62
N HIS A 129 15.98 -4.73 -3.97
CA HIS A 129 17.00 -3.92 -4.64
C HIS A 129 17.74 -4.73 -5.71
N ALA A 130 18.03 -6.01 -5.45
CA ALA A 130 18.67 -6.91 -6.41
C ALA A 130 17.80 -7.21 -7.65
N LEU A 131 16.47 -7.03 -7.59
CA LEU A 131 15.59 -7.12 -8.76
C LEU A 131 15.75 -5.93 -9.71
N ASN A 132 16.36 -4.84 -9.23
CA ASN A 132 16.50 -3.58 -9.94
C ASN A 132 15.16 -3.08 -10.52
N PRO A 133 14.14 -2.85 -9.66
CA PRO A 133 12.82 -2.40 -10.10
C PRO A 133 12.86 -0.93 -10.54
N SER A 134 11.99 -0.58 -11.49
CA SER A 134 11.78 0.78 -11.97
C SER A 134 11.27 1.70 -10.86
N ILE A 135 10.34 1.19 -10.03
CA ILE A 135 9.89 1.85 -8.79
C ILE A 135 9.50 0.83 -7.72
N VAL A 136 9.59 1.26 -6.46
CA VAL A 136 8.97 0.59 -5.31
C VAL A 136 7.91 1.51 -4.73
N VAL A 137 6.68 1.02 -4.62
CA VAL A 137 5.58 1.72 -3.95
C VAL A 137 5.50 1.18 -2.53
N LEU A 138 5.76 2.05 -1.55
CA LEU A 138 5.67 1.73 -0.13
C LEU A 138 4.45 2.44 0.47
N VAL A 139 3.54 1.68 1.08
CA VAL A 139 2.42 2.19 1.86
C VAL A 139 2.53 1.58 3.25
N GLU A 140 2.77 2.42 4.25
CA GLU A 140 2.89 1.99 5.64
C GLU A 140 2.13 2.95 6.54
N ARG A 141 1.87 2.52 7.78
CA ARG A 141 1.30 3.40 8.80
C ARG A 141 2.32 4.48 9.15
N GLU A 142 1.88 5.73 9.22
CA GLU A 142 2.74 6.83 9.66
C GLU A 142 3.12 6.56 11.12
N GLY A 143 4.40 6.30 11.35
CA GLY A 143 4.96 6.12 12.68
C GLY A 143 5.18 7.46 13.37
N SER A 144 5.07 7.47 14.70
CA SER A 144 5.44 8.60 15.53
C SER A 144 6.86 9.11 15.20
N GLN A 145 6.98 10.39 14.86
CA GLN A 145 8.28 11.07 14.71
C GLN A 145 8.94 11.42 16.06
N ASN A 146 8.33 11.07 17.19
CA ASN A 146 8.83 11.46 18.51
C ASN A 146 10.02 10.59 18.91
N ARG A 147 11.21 11.08 18.56
CA ARG A 147 12.53 10.51 18.89
C ARG A 147 12.90 10.54 20.39
N CYS A 148 11.95 10.48 21.33
CA CYS A 148 12.29 10.49 22.75
C CYS A 148 11.17 9.93 23.67
N GLY A 149 11.49 8.88 24.43
CA GLY A 149 10.78 8.46 25.66
C GLY A 149 9.69 7.41 25.53
N PHE A 150 9.64 6.47 26.49
CA PHE A 150 8.60 5.42 26.60
C PHE A 150 7.16 5.93 26.62
N PHE A 151 6.93 7.15 27.14
CA PHE A 151 5.60 7.74 27.26
C PHE A 151 5.05 8.35 25.96
N SER A 152 5.90 8.72 25.00
CA SER A 152 5.44 9.35 23.76
C SER A 152 4.77 8.34 22.82
N GLY A 153 5.32 7.13 22.71
CA GLY A 153 4.75 6.07 21.88
C GLY A 153 3.34 5.62 22.31
N TYR A 154 3.05 5.60 23.61
CA TYR A 154 1.73 5.24 24.13
C TYR A 154 0.67 6.30 23.81
N VAL A 155 1.01 7.57 24.00
CA VAL A 155 0.11 8.70 23.68
C VAL A 155 -0.15 8.77 22.18
N ASP A 156 0.88 8.58 21.36
CA ASP A 156 0.74 8.58 19.90
C ASP A 156 -0.10 7.39 19.41
N ALA A 157 0.06 6.21 20.03
CA ALA A 157 -0.79 5.05 19.75
C ALA A 157 -2.25 5.30 20.15
N LEU A 158 -2.51 5.94 21.30
CA LEU A 158 -3.85 6.33 21.72
C LEU A 158 -4.49 7.31 20.73
N HIS A 159 -3.77 8.35 20.31
CA HIS A 159 -4.27 9.28 19.29
C HIS A 159 -4.58 8.57 17.97
N TYR A 160 -3.70 7.66 17.54
CA TYR A 160 -3.93 6.85 16.34
C TYR A 160 -5.21 6.01 16.46
N TYR A 161 -5.38 5.27 17.55
CA TYR A 161 -6.57 4.44 17.73
C TYR A 161 -7.83 5.30 17.90
N ALA A 162 -7.79 6.39 18.66
CA ALA A 162 -8.90 7.33 18.76
C ALA A 162 -9.35 7.82 17.38
N ALA A 163 -8.41 8.30 16.57
CA ALA A 163 -8.70 8.74 15.20
C ALA A 163 -9.30 7.62 14.32
N MET A 164 -8.82 6.38 14.45
CA MET A 164 -9.40 5.24 13.73
C MET A 164 -10.84 4.93 14.18
N PHE A 165 -11.13 4.93 15.48
CA PHE A 165 -12.48 4.72 16.01
C PHE A 165 -13.44 5.85 15.63
N ASP A 166 -13.01 7.10 15.73
CA ASP A 166 -13.80 8.27 15.30
C ASP A 166 -14.09 8.21 13.80
N SER A 167 -13.13 7.79 12.98
CA SER A 167 -13.34 7.60 11.54
C SER A 167 -14.36 6.50 11.21
N LEU A 168 -14.43 5.45 12.01
CA LEU A 168 -15.44 4.40 11.86
C LEU A 168 -16.80 4.88 12.32
N ASP A 169 -16.87 5.72 13.36
CA ASP A 169 -18.10 6.33 13.83
C ASP A 169 -18.74 7.23 12.78
N ASP A 170 -17.91 8.05 12.12
CA ASP A 170 -18.36 8.92 11.04
C ASP A 170 -18.74 8.15 9.76
N CYS A 171 -18.12 6.99 9.48
CA CYS A 171 -18.33 6.25 8.24
C CYS A 171 -19.37 5.11 8.34
N LEU A 172 -19.68 4.62 9.54
CA LEU A 172 -20.50 3.42 9.73
C LEU A 172 -21.49 3.59 10.90
N PRO A 173 -22.77 3.18 10.72
CA PRO A 173 -23.75 3.21 11.82
C PRO A 173 -23.26 2.43 13.06
N LEU A 174 -23.62 2.91 14.24
CA LEU A 174 -23.27 2.28 15.54
C LEU A 174 -23.60 0.78 15.60
N GLU A 175 -24.75 0.39 15.04
CA GLU A 175 -25.21 -1.01 15.03
C GLU A 175 -24.66 -1.84 13.86
N SER A 176 -23.69 -1.32 13.09
CA SER A 176 -23.11 -2.05 11.96
C SER A 176 -22.29 -3.26 12.45
N PRO A 177 -22.63 -4.48 12.02
CA PRO A 177 -21.85 -5.66 12.37
C PRO A 177 -20.44 -5.61 11.74
N GLU A 178 -20.28 -4.94 10.60
CA GLU A 178 -18.98 -4.70 9.97
C GLU A 178 -18.12 -3.78 10.84
N ARG A 179 -18.69 -2.68 11.34
CA ARG A 179 -18.02 -1.77 12.28
C ARG A 179 -17.55 -2.53 13.52
N LEU A 180 -18.46 -3.25 14.18
CA LEU A 180 -18.14 -4.05 15.37
C LEU A 180 -17.02 -5.07 15.08
N SER A 181 -17.05 -5.69 13.90
CA SER A 181 -16.02 -6.64 13.49
C SER A 181 -14.66 -5.96 13.33
N ILE A 182 -14.60 -4.79 12.71
CA ILE A 182 -13.35 -4.01 12.55
C ILE A 182 -12.82 -3.58 13.93
N GLU A 183 -13.66 -2.93 14.74
CA GLU A 183 -13.27 -2.44 16.07
C GLU A 183 -12.78 -3.57 16.98
N LYS A 184 -13.51 -4.70 17.04
CA LYS A 184 -13.18 -5.80 17.95
C LYS A 184 -12.07 -6.71 17.42
N ASN A 185 -12.20 -7.17 16.17
CA ASN A 185 -11.37 -8.25 15.65
C ASN A 185 -10.10 -7.73 14.97
N HIS A 186 -10.08 -6.46 14.55
CA HIS A 186 -8.90 -5.81 13.98
C HIS A 186 -8.25 -4.87 15.01
N LEU A 187 -8.87 -3.72 15.30
CA LEU A 187 -8.26 -2.69 16.18
C LEU A 187 -8.04 -3.21 17.61
N GLY A 188 -9.04 -3.85 18.20
CA GLY A 188 -8.95 -4.40 19.55
C GLY A 188 -7.88 -5.50 19.69
N LYS A 189 -7.64 -6.27 18.62
CA LYS A 189 -6.55 -7.25 18.58
C LYS A 189 -5.20 -6.56 18.55
N GLU A 190 -5.03 -5.53 17.72
CA GLU A 190 -3.78 -4.76 17.66
C GLU A 190 -3.48 -4.05 19.00
N ILE A 191 -4.48 -3.42 19.61
CA ILE A 191 -4.36 -2.79 20.93
C ILE A 191 -3.93 -3.83 21.98
N LYS A 192 -4.55 -5.01 21.98
CA LYS A 192 -4.20 -6.09 22.90
C LYS A 192 -2.77 -6.57 22.69
N GLU A 193 -2.33 -6.71 21.44
CA GLU A 193 -0.96 -7.11 21.11
C GLU A 193 0.06 -6.03 21.51
N ALA A 194 -0.25 -4.75 21.32
CA ALA A 194 0.57 -3.63 21.75
C ALA A 194 0.78 -3.64 23.28
N ILE A 195 -0.31 -3.71 24.05
CA ILE A 195 -0.26 -3.76 25.53
C ILE A 195 0.44 -5.03 26.04
N ALA A 196 0.22 -6.18 25.39
CA ALA A 196 0.86 -7.43 25.81
C ALA A 196 2.38 -7.43 25.59
N SER A 197 2.85 -6.74 24.54
CA SER A 197 4.28 -6.67 24.20
C SER A 197 5.09 -5.81 25.18
N GLU A 198 4.44 -4.94 25.94
CA GLU A 198 5.05 -4.11 26.99
C GLU A 198 5.45 -4.89 28.25
N LYS A 199 4.89 -6.08 28.47
CA LYS A 199 5.21 -6.91 29.66
C LYS A 199 6.46 -7.78 29.49
N ASP A 200 7.06 -7.78 28.30
CA ASP A 200 8.27 -8.52 27.97
C ASP A 200 9.43 -7.52 27.82
N GLU A 201 10.14 -7.25 28.92
CA GLU A 201 11.25 -6.27 29.03
C GLU A 201 12.40 -6.49 28.01
N ARG A 202 12.37 -7.58 27.23
CA ARG A 202 13.29 -7.79 26.09
C ARG A 202 12.90 -7.01 24.83
N ASN A 203 11.70 -6.44 24.76
CA ASN A 203 11.23 -5.65 23.61
C ASN A 203 11.53 -4.15 23.72
N ASP A 204 12.24 -3.68 24.76
CA ASP A 204 12.71 -2.29 24.85
C ASP A 204 13.64 -1.90 23.69
N LEU A 205 14.22 -2.90 23.00
CA LEU A 205 14.96 -2.72 21.75
C LEU A 205 14.05 -2.50 20.51
N LYS A 206 12.75 -2.83 20.56
CA LYS A 206 11.80 -2.65 19.44
C LYS A 206 11.24 -1.24 19.35
N PHE A 207 11.18 -0.50 20.45
CA PHE A 207 10.77 0.91 20.48
C PHE A 207 11.93 1.88 20.18
N ALA A 208 13.15 1.37 20.01
CA ALA A 208 14.38 2.17 19.87
C ALA A 208 14.97 2.21 18.44
N MET A 209 14.21 1.86 17.39
CA MET A 209 14.66 2.18 16.03
C MET A 209 14.14 3.55 15.61
N LEU A 210 14.98 4.55 15.86
CA LEU A 210 14.89 5.97 15.45
C LEU A 210 14.71 6.22 13.94
N GLU A 211 14.57 5.17 13.13
CA GLU A 211 14.70 5.21 11.68
C GLU A 211 13.32 5.14 11.01
N THR A 212 12.96 6.22 10.33
CA THR A 212 11.76 6.31 9.49
C THR A 212 11.81 5.28 8.36
N TRP A 213 10.65 4.93 7.80
CA TRP A 213 10.60 4.06 6.61
C TRP A 213 11.43 4.63 5.44
N LYS A 214 11.50 5.95 5.30
CA LYS A 214 12.37 6.61 4.34
C LYS A 214 13.84 6.27 4.58
N GLU A 215 14.36 6.51 5.78
CA GLU A 215 15.76 6.24 6.12
C GLU A 215 16.09 4.74 5.91
N LYS A 216 15.16 3.84 6.21
CA LYS A 216 15.29 2.39 5.94
C LYS A 216 15.42 2.06 4.46
N MET A 217 14.61 2.72 3.62
CA MET A 217 14.69 2.55 2.17
C MET A 217 16.03 3.10 1.64
N GLU A 218 16.44 4.28 2.10
CA GLU A 218 17.69 4.92 1.71
C GLU A 218 18.93 4.10 2.10
N SER A 219 18.92 3.45 3.27
CA SER A 219 20.02 2.56 3.69
C SER A 219 20.18 1.30 2.83
N HIS A 220 19.20 0.97 2.00
CA HIS A 220 19.24 -0.16 1.05
C HIS A 220 19.38 0.29 -0.41
N GLY A 221 19.77 1.55 -0.65
CA GLY A 221 20.08 2.06 -2.00
C GLY A 221 18.89 2.64 -2.76
N PHE A 222 17.70 2.69 -2.15
CA PHE A 222 16.56 3.38 -2.75
C PHE A 222 16.68 4.89 -2.55
N SER A 223 16.00 5.67 -3.40
CA SER A 223 15.87 7.11 -3.22
C SER A 223 14.43 7.54 -3.43
N GLY A 224 13.99 8.55 -2.69
CA GLY A 224 12.64 9.08 -2.79
C GLY A 224 12.38 9.72 -4.15
N MET A 225 11.19 9.47 -4.70
CA MET A 225 10.71 10.08 -5.95
C MET A 225 9.60 11.07 -5.62
N LYS A 226 9.64 12.26 -6.22
CA LYS A 226 8.53 13.21 -6.11
C LYS A 226 7.28 12.64 -6.76
N LEU A 227 6.18 12.66 -6.02
CA LEU A 227 4.86 12.30 -6.53
C LEU A 227 4.37 13.40 -7.47
N SER A 228 3.66 13.00 -8.52
CA SER A 228 3.09 13.94 -9.47
C SER A 228 1.87 14.64 -8.86
N SER A 229 1.54 15.82 -9.41
CA SER A 229 0.28 16.50 -9.08
C SER A 229 -0.94 15.64 -9.41
N ARG A 230 -0.87 14.75 -10.42
CA ARG A 230 -1.94 13.80 -10.77
C ARG A 230 -2.22 12.86 -9.60
N ALA A 231 -1.18 12.37 -8.92
CA ALA A 231 -1.33 11.49 -7.76
C ALA A 231 -2.06 12.22 -6.61
N THR A 232 -1.62 13.45 -6.27
CA THR A 232 -2.27 14.26 -5.23
C THR A 232 -3.72 14.60 -5.59
N ILE A 233 -4.00 14.96 -6.84
CA ILE A 233 -5.36 15.29 -7.31
C ILE A 233 -6.27 14.07 -7.24
N GLN A 234 -5.81 12.90 -7.70
CA GLN A 234 -6.58 11.66 -7.64
C GLN A 234 -6.88 11.24 -6.20
N ALA A 235 -5.90 11.36 -5.29
CA ALA A 235 -6.11 11.08 -3.87
C ALA A 235 -7.20 12.00 -3.27
N LYS A 236 -7.13 13.31 -3.55
CA LYS A 236 -8.14 14.27 -3.10
C LYS A 236 -9.51 14.01 -3.71
N LEU A 237 -9.59 13.56 -4.97
CA LEU A 237 -10.86 13.21 -5.62
C LEU A 237 -11.49 11.97 -4.98
N LEU A 238 -10.70 10.95 -4.67
CA LEU A 238 -11.16 9.74 -3.99
C LEU A 238 -11.82 10.06 -2.64
N LEU A 239 -11.24 10.98 -1.86
CA LEU A 239 -11.85 11.43 -0.61
C LEU A 239 -13.21 12.11 -0.82
N LYS A 240 -13.32 12.99 -1.82
CA LYS A 240 -14.59 13.66 -2.15
C LYS A 240 -15.68 12.68 -2.59
N MET A 241 -15.31 11.64 -3.34
CA MET A 241 -16.28 10.62 -3.77
C MET A 241 -16.76 9.76 -2.59
N GLY A 242 -15.90 9.48 -1.62
CA GLY A 242 -16.28 8.76 -0.40
C GLY A 242 -17.26 9.55 0.47
N SER A 243 -17.05 10.86 0.64
CA SER A 243 -17.93 11.72 1.45
C SER A 243 -19.35 11.88 0.89
N HIS A 244 -19.56 11.67 -0.41
CA HIS A 244 -20.89 11.78 -1.02
C HIS A 244 -21.85 10.63 -0.68
N TYR A 245 -21.38 9.54 -0.05
CA TYR A 245 -22.28 8.54 0.54
C TYR A 245 -22.86 8.99 1.90
N HIS A 246 -22.45 10.15 2.43
CA HIS A 246 -22.90 10.73 3.70
C HIS A 246 -23.43 12.16 3.57
N THR A 247 -24.06 12.52 2.44
CA THR A 247 -24.87 13.74 2.38
C THR A 247 -26.20 13.53 3.08
N HIS A 248 -26.21 13.78 4.39
CA HIS A 248 -27.24 14.53 5.10
C HIS A 248 -26.67 14.87 6.47
N LEU A 249 -25.86 15.93 6.55
CA LEU A 249 -25.77 16.84 7.71
C LEU A 249 -24.90 18.04 7.28
N GLU A 250 -25.60 19.14 7.03
CA GLU A 250 -25.22 20.56 7.08
C GLU A 250 -23.83 20.98 6.54
N GLU A 251 -23.88 21.67 5.41
CA GLU A 251 -22.90 22.70 5.05
C GLU A 251 -22.84 23.75 6.17
N ASP A 252 -21.62 24.22 6.48
CA ASP A 252 -21.26 25.20 7.51
C ASP A 252 -21.09 24.68 8.96
N CYS A 253 -19.99 23.96 9.21
CA CYS A 253 -19.05 24.24 10.30
C CYS A 253 -17.80 23.31 10.28
N GLY A 254 -16.65 23.82 9.83
CA GLY A 254 -15.31 23.42 10.31
C GLY A 254 -14.84 21.95 10.21
N GLY A 255 -14.08 21.61 9.18
CA GLY A 255 -12.82 20.85 9.33
C GLY A 255 -12.84 19.38 9.81
N GLY A 256 -13.95 18.64 9.72
CA GLY A 256 -13.99 17.21 10.07
C GLY A 256 -13.63 16.26 8.91
N GLY A 257 -12.94 15.16 9.20
CA GLY A 257 -12.79 14.02 8.28
C GLY A 257 -11.38 13.75 7.73
N PHE A 258 -11.32 12.86 6.73
CA PHE A 258 -10.07 12.46 6.08
C PHE A 258 -9.42 13.60 5.28
N ARG A 259 -8.10 13.73 5.39
CA ARG A 259 -7.31 14.75 4.66
C ARG A 259 -6.06 14.16 4.04
N VAL A 260 -5.76 14.60 2.82
CA VAL A 260 -4.52 14.26 2.09
C VAL A 260 -3.47 15.31 2.39
N CYS A 261 -2.34 14.90 2.96
CA CYS A 261 -1.22 15.77 3.26
C CYS A 261 0.00 15.37 2.43
N GLU A 262 0.68 16.36 1.84
CA GLU A 262 2.00 16.13 1.25
C GLU A 262 3.07 16.16 2.34
N ARG A 263 4.03 15.24 2.24
CA ARG A 263 5.13 15.05 3.18
C ARG A 263 6.45 15.02 2.42
N GLU A 264 7.54 15.23 3.17
CA GLU A 264 8.91 15.06 2.66
C GLU A 264 9.21 15.83 1.37
N GLY A 265 8.69 17.05 1.24
CA GLY A 265 8.89 17.86 0.03
C GLY A 265 8.18 17.31 -1.22
N GLY A 266 7.07 16.58 -1.04
CA GLY A 266 6.25 16.02 -2.11
C GLY A 266 6.65 14.60 -2.53
N MET A 267 7.53 13.93 -1.78
CA MET A 267 7.93 12.53 -2.06
C MET A 267 6.97 11.52 -1.44
N ALA A 268 6.15 11.94 -0.48
CA ALA A 268 5.16 11.11 0.16
C ALA A 268 3.82 11.84 0.30
N ILE A 269 2.74 11.07 0.31
CA ILE A 269 1.40 11.52 0.67
C ILE A 269 0.98 10.72 1.90
N SER A 270 0.46 11.41 2.93
CA SER A 270 -0.20 10.76 4.05
C SER A 270 -1.69 11.08 4.09
N LEU A 271 -2.45 10.14 4.64
CA LEU A 271 -3.88 10.26 4.90
C LEU A 271 -4.05 10.44 6.40
N GLY A 272 -4.53 11.61 6.82
CA GLY A 272 -4.82 11.93 8.21
C GLY A 272 -6.32 11.99 8.50
N TRP A 273 -6.70 11.84 9.76
CA TRP A 273 -8.07 11.99 10.27
C TRP A 273 -8.09 13.06 11.36
N GLN A 274 -8.87 14.13 11.16
CA GLN A 274 -9.01 15.27 12.08
C GLN A 274 -7.64 15.91 12.48
N ASP A 275 -7.64 16.98 13.30
CA ASP A 275 -6.42 17.73 13.72
C ASP A 275 -5.88 17.22 15.07
#